data_AF-A0A2V9PEK2-F1
#
_entry.id   AF-A0A2V9PEK2-F1
#
_cell.length_a   1.000
_cell.length_b   1.000
_cell.length_c   1.000
_cell.angle_alpha   90.00
_cell.angle_beta   90.00
_cell.angle_gamma   90.00
#
_symmetry.space_group_name_H-M   'P 1'
#
loop_
_entity.id
_entity.type
_entity.pdbx_description
1 polymer ?
#
loop_
_entity_poly.entity_id
_entity_poly.type
_entity_poly.pdbx_seq_one_letter_code
_entity_poly.pdbx_strand_id
1 'polypeptide(L)'
;MKNVGLRSPSEQVGGFVYFGRMVDQMRAHASGQLPPDYQANLGKGLDELCVNFLGVSYNLVVQYVSEGLSDEAILQSCFGMGHRPSEAEIYNLHVERIHA
;
A
#
# COMPACT_ATOMS: atom_id res chain seq x y z
N MET A 1 2.30 -6.87 -21.88
CA MET A 1 2.44 -5.95 -20.73
C MET A 1 3.73 -6.30 -20.03
N LYS A 2 4.63 -5.34 -19.73
CA LYS A 2 5.80 -5.63 -18.88
C LYS A 2 5.26 -6.06 -17.52
N ASN A 3 5.63 -7.27 -17.09
CA ASN A 3 5.31 -7.74 -15.75
C ASN A 3 6.18 -6.93 -14.79
N VAL A 4 5.59 -5.94 -14.12
CA VAL A 4 6.32 -5.00 -13.23
C VAL A 4 6.70 -5.67 -11.91
N GLY A 5 6.44 -6.97 -11.76
CA GLY A 5 6.78 -7.73 -10.56
C GLY A 5 6.01 -7.27 -9.32
N LEU A 6 4.95 -6.48 -9.50
CA LEU A 6 4.10 -6.03 -8.40
C LEU A 6 3.46 -7.26 -7.73
N ARG A 7 3.61 -7.38 -6.42
CA ARG A 7 3.07 -8.52 -5.64
C ARG A 7 1.54 -8.60 -5.72
N SER A 8 0.93 -9.71 -5.31
CA SER A 8 -0.55 -9.81 -5.34
C SER A 8 -1.21 -8.78 -4.41
N PRO A 9 -2.37 -8.18 -4.74
CA PRO A 9 -3.16 -7.39 -3.79
C PRO A 9 -3.49 -8.14 -2.49
N SER A 10 -3.64 -9.46 -2.57
CA SER A 10 -3.92 -10.33 -1.40
C SER A 10 -2.71 -10.66 -0.54
N GLU A 11 -1.49 -10.31 -1.00
CA GLU A 11 -0.28 -10.55 -0.24
C GLU A 11 -0.19 -9.59 0.95
N GLN A 12 0.15 -10.13 2.12
CA GLN A 12 0.10 -9.41 3.38
C GLN A 12 1.48 -8.89 3.79
N VAL A 13 1.50 -7.69 4.37
CA VAL A 13 2.62 -7.16 5.13
C VAL A 13 2.13 -6.96 6.56
N GLY A 14 2.77 -7.61 7.53
CA GLY A 14 2.36 -7.49 8.94
C GLY A 14 0.89 -7.84 9.20
N GLY A 15 0.32 -8.78 8.44
CA GLY A 15 -1.09 -9.16 8.49
C GLY A 15 -2.03 -8.28 7.66
N PHE A 16 -1.55 -7.14 7.14
CA PHE A 16 -2.37 -6.17 6.41
C PHE A 16 -2.25 -6.37 4.89
N VAL A 17 -3.40 -6.56 4.23
CA VAL A 17 -3.51 -6.79 2.78
C VAL A 17 -3.38 -5.49 1.99
N TYR A 18 -3.08 -5.59 0.69
CA TYR A 18 -2.90 -4.48 -0.26
C TYR A 18 -1.74 -3.53 -0.01
N PHE A 19 -1.36 -3.26 1.24
CA PHE A 19 -0.35 -2.27 1.57
C PHE A 19 1.00 -2.53 0.87
N GLY A 20 1.46 -3.79 0.84
CA GLY A 20 2.67 -4.14 0.09
C GLY A 20 2.54 -3.87 -1.41
N ARG A 21 1.37 -4.10 -2.01
CA ARG A 21 1.09 -3.77 -3.43
C ARG A 21 1.18 -2.27 -3.68
N MET A 22 0.63 -1.45 -2.78
CA MET A 22 0.72 0.01 -2.87
C MET A 22 2.17 0.49 -2.77
N VAL A 23 2.95 -0.06 -1.83
CA VAL A 23 4.37 0.27 -1.67
C VAL A 23 5.19 -0.14 -2.91
N ASP A 24 4.92 -1.30 -3.51
CA ASP A 24 5.57 -1.72 -4.75
C ASP A 24 5.28 -0.76 -5.92
N GLN A 25 4.04 -0.26 -6.02
CA GLN A 25 3.68 0.73 -7.03
C GLN A 25 4.47 2.04 -6.84
N MET A 26 4.60 2.52 -5.59
CA MET A 26 5.40 3.70 -5.28
C MET A 26 6.88 3.50 -5.63
N ARG A 27 7.46 2.35 -5.29
CA ARG A 27 8.85 2.00 -5.62
C ARG A 27 9.08 1.91 -7.12
N ALA A 28 8.18 1.24 -7.84
CA ALA A 28 8.23 1.15 -9.29
C ALA A 28 8.05 2.52 -9.96
N HIS A 29 7.25 3.42 -9.37
CA HIS A 29 7.11 4.78 -9.86
C HIS A 29 8.40 5.57 -9.68
N ALA A 30 9.00 5.50 -8.48
CA ALA A 30 10.26 6.17 -8.16
C ALA A 30 11.43 5.70 -9.05
N SER A 31 11.43 4.43 -9.49
CA SER A 31 12.44 3.89 -10.41
C SER A 31 12.11 4.09 -11.90
N GLY A 32 10.99 4.73 -12.24
CA GLY A 32 10.54 4.93 -13.62
C GLY A 32 10.09 3.65 -14.33
N GLN A 33 9.79 2.59 -13.58
CA GLN A 33 9.40 1.27 -14.09
C GLN A 33 7.89 1.01 -14.04
N LEU A 34 7.12 1.87 -13.37
CA LEU A 34 5.65 1.73 -13.31
C LEU A 34 5.02 1.99 -14.68
N PRO A 35 4.12 1.14 -15.20
CA PRO A 35 3.50 1.36 -16.51
C PRO A 35 2.56 2.57 -16.49
N PRO A 36 2.37 3.28 -17.61
CA PRO A 36 1.52 4.47 -17.69
C PRO A 36 0.10 4.28 -17.14
N ASP A 37 -0.52 3.13 -17.42
CA ASP A 37 -1.88 2.81 -16.96
C ASP A 37 -2.01 2.76 -15.43
N TYR A 38 -0.93 2.40 -14.73
CA TYR A 38 -0.87 2.42 -13.27
C TYR A 38 -0.56 3.82 -12.74
N GLN A 39 0.27 4.60 -13.43
CA GLN A 39 0.62 5.96 -13.02
C GLN A 39 -0.61 6.87 -12.92
N ALA A 40 -1.59 6.71 -13.82
CA ALA A 40 -2.82 7.51 -13.81
C ALA A 40 -3.66 7.37 -12.52
N ASN A 41 -3.53 6.20 -11.86
CA ASN A 41 -4.29 5.82 -10.67
C ASN A 41 -3.44 5.81 -9.38
N LEU A 42 -2.17 6.19 -9.47
CA LEU A 42 -1.26 6.19 -8.33
C LEU A 42 -1.77 7.17 -7.25
N GLY A 43 -1.94 6.68 -6.02
CA GLY A 43 -2.50 7.45 -4.91
C GLY A 43 -4.02 7.67 -4.96
N LYS A 44 -4.75 6.97 -5.84
CA LYS A 44 -6.21 7.03 -5.95
C LYS A 44 -6.84 5.65 -5.76
N GLY A 45 -8.15 5.63 -5.53
CA GLY A 45 -8.90 4.37 -5.46
C GLY A 45 -8.44 3.52 -4.27
N LEU A 46 -7.89 2.34 -4.54
CA LEU A 46 -7.43 1.45 -3.46
C LEU A 46 -6.24 2.01 -2.67
N ASP A 47 -5.34 2.77 -3.30
CA ASP A 47 -4.23 3.44 -2.59
C ASP A 47 -4.78 4.46 -1.58
N GLU A 48 -5.73 5.28 -2.01
CA GLU A 48 -6.39 6.28 -1.17
C GLU A 48 -7.17 5.62 -0.02
N LEU A 49 -7.93 4.56 -0.32
CA LEU A 49 -8.66 3.80 0.69
C LEU A 49 -7.72 3.15 1.72
N CYS A 50 -6.57 2.65 1.29
CA CYS A 50 -5.55 2.05 2.15
C CYS A 50 -5.00 3.07 3.16
N VAL A 51 -4.55 4.24 2.69
CA VAL A 51 -3.97 5.27 3.57
C VAL A 51 -5.02 5.93 4.47
N ASN A 52 -6.25 6.11 3.97
CA ASN A 52 -7.38 6.61 4.77
C ASN A 52 -7.74 5.63 5.89
N PHE A 53 -7.72 4.32 5.61
CA PHE A 53 -7.98 3.29 6.61
C PHE A 53 -6.89 3.25 7.69
N LEU A 54 -5.63 3.48 7.31
CA LEU A 54 -4.50 3.63 8.24
C LEU A 54 -4.46 5.00 8.92
N GLY A 55 -5.33 5.94 8.56
CA GLY A 55 -5.36 7.29 9.14
C GLY A 55 -4.12 8.14 8.83
N VAL A 56 -3.45 7.90 7.70
CA VAL A 56 -2.22 8.61 7.29
C VAL A 56 -2.36 9.22 5.91
N SER A 57 -1.49 10.17 5.56
CA SER A 57 -1.47 10.73 4.20
C SER A 57 -0.67 9.86 3.24
N TYR A 58 -1.08 9.83 1.96
CA TYR A 58 -0.32 9.14 0.92
C TYR A 58 1.12 9.64 0.80
N ASN A 59 1.31 10.96 0.90
CA ASN A 59 2.64 11.59 0.79
C ASN A 59 3.59 11.16 1.91
N LEU A 60 3.08 10.87 3.11
CA LEU A 60 3.89 10.33 4.20
C LEU A 60 4.48 8.97 3.82
N VAL A 61 3.67 8.09 3.23
CA VAL A 61 4.13 6.76 2.80
C VAL A 61 5.16 6.89 1.68
N VAL A 62 4.92 7.79 0.70
CA VAL A 62 5.89 8.09 -0.37
C VAL A 62 7.23 8.55 0.20
N GLN A 63 7.22 9.40 1.23
CA GLN A 63 8.44 9.84 1.90
C GLN A 63 9.21 8.64 2.48
N TYR A 64 8.56 7.78 3.25
CA TYR A 64 9.23 6.60 3.82
C TYR A 64 9.75 5.63 2.75
N VAL A 65 9.03 5.48 1.64
CA VAL A 65 9.52 4.70 0.49
C VAL A 65 10.79 5.34 -0.10
N SER A 66 10.83 6.67 -0.24
CA SER A 66 11.99 7.39 -0.75
C SER A 66 13.21 7.33 0.18
N GLU A 67 12.98 7.21 1.48
CA GLU A 67 14.01 6.99 2.50
C GLU A 67 14.54 5.54 2.51
N GLY A 68 13.91 4.63 1.75
CA GLY A 68 14.36 3.25 1.58
C GLY A 68 13.95 2.31 2.72
N LEU A 69 12.89 2.63 3.46
CA LEU A 69 12.40 1.78 4.55
C LEU A 69 11.79 0.47 4.03
N SER A 70 11.85 -0.58 4.86
CA SER A 70 11.19 -1.87 4.59
C SER A 70 9.67 -1.75 4.77
N ASP A 71 8.92 -2.66 4.16
CA ASP A 71 7.45 -2.62 4.20
C ASP A 71 6.92 -2.66 5.64
N GLU A 72 7.51 -3.50 6.48
CA GLU A 72 7.16 -3.62 7.89
C GLU A 72 7.46 -2.34 8.66
N ALA A 73 8.60 -1.70 8.41
CA ALA A 73 8.98 -0.45 9.07
C ALA A 73 8.02 0.68 8.70
N ILE A 74 7.64 0.78 7.42
CA ILE A 74 6.65 1.77 6.96
C ILE A 74 5.30 1.48 7.61
N LEU A 75 4.84 0.22 7.60
CA LEU A 75 3.55 -0.16 8.17
C LEU A 75 3.48 0.12 9.68
N GLN A 76 4.53 -0.22 10.44
CA GLN A 76 4.58 0.08 11.86
C GLN A 76 4.59 1.60 12.12
N SER A 77 5.26 2.38 11.26
CA SER A 77 5.24 3.85 11.36
C SER A 77 3.84 4.41 11.11
N CYS A 78 3.10 3.86 10.13
CA CYS A 78 1.71 4.21 9.88
C CYS A 78 0.82 3.90 11.09
N PHE A 79 1.00 2.74 11.74
CA PHE A 79 0.25 2.39 12.95
C PHE A 79 0.55 3.32 14.13
N GLY A 80 1.78 3.82 14.25
CA GLY A 80 2.15 4.76 15.30
C GLY A 80 1.61 6.18 15.09
N MET A 81 1.43 6.60 13.84
CA MET A 81 0.96 7.95 13.49
C MET A 81 -0.54 8.06 13.29
N GLY A 82 -1.20 6.98 12.87
CA GLY A 82 -2.62 6.96 12.53
C GLY A 82 -3.37 5.89 13.30
N HIS A 83 -3.99 4.97 12.55
CA HIS A 83 -4.81 3.88 13.07
C HIS A 83 -4.06 2.56 13.00
N ARG A 84 -4.17 1.77 14.08
CA ARG A 84 -3.72 0.37 14.10
C ARG A 84 -4.95 -0.53 14.00
N PRO A 85 -5.17 -1.17 12.84
CA PRO A 85 -6.33 -2.02 12.63
C PRO A 85 -6.31 -3.24 13.57
N SER A 86 -7.48 -3.59 14.08
CA SER A 86 -7.73 -4.88 14.74
C SER A 86 -7.80 -6.01 13.72
N GLU A 87 -7.61 -7.26 14.17
CA GLU A 87 -7.70 -8.44 13.30
C GLU A 87 -9.06 -8.54 12.59
N ALA A 88 -10.15 -8.13 13.24
CA ALA A 88 -11.48 -8.12 12.65
C ALA A 88 -11.59 -7.12 11.49
N GLU A 89 -11.03 -5.92 11.63
CA GLU A 89 -11.06 -4.93 10.55
C GLU A 89 -10.18 -5.36 9.37
N ILE A 90 -9.03 -6.01 9.65
CA ILE A 90 -8.17 -6.60 8.63
C ILE A 90 -8.90 -7.70 7.85
N TYR A 91 -9.62 -8.57 8.56
CA TYR A 91 -10.41 -9.63 7.95
C TYR A 91 -11.51 -9.07 7.03
N ASN A 92 -12.24 -8.05 7.49
CA ASN A 92 -13.28 -7.41 6.70
C ASN A 92 -12.70 -6.76 5.43
N LEU A 93 -11.55 -6.10 5.53
CA LEU A 93 -10.87 -5.52 4.38
C LEU A 93 -10.49 -6.60 3.34
N HIS A 94 -10.00 -7.75 3.81
CA HIS A 94 -9.65 -8.87 2.93
C HIS A 94 -10.89 -9.42 2.20
N VAL A 95 -11.98 -9.66 2.92
CA VAL A 95 -13.19 -10.28 2.36
C VAL A 95 -13.94 -9.33 1.41
N GLU A 96 -14.11 -8.07 1.79
CA GLU A 96 -14.99 -7.15 1.07
C GLU A 96 -14.31 -6.40 -0.08
N ARG A 97 -12.98 -6.25 -0.07
CA ARG A 97 -12.29 -5.33 -0.99
C ARG A 97 -11.18 -5.94 -1.84
N ILE A 98 -10.58 -7.05 -1.42
CA ILE A 98 -9.52 -7.71 -2.21
C ILE A 98 -10.11 -8.69 -3.22
N HIS A 99 -11.26 -9.29 -2.90
CA HIS A 99 -11.92 -10.32 -3.71
C HIS A 99 -13.24 -9.89 -4.36
N ALA A 100 -13.63 -8.62 -4.21
CA ALA A 100 -14.80 -8.02 -4.87
C ALA A 100 -14.39 -7.30 -6.16
#